data_AF-A0A9N8N2T0-F1
#
_entry.id   AF-A0A9N8N2T0-F1
#
_cell.length_a   1.000
_cell.length_b   1.000
_cell.length_c   1.000
_cell.angle_alpha   90.00
_cell.angle_beta   90.00
_cell.angle_gamma   90.00
#
_symmetry.space_group_name_H-M   'P 1'
#
loop_
_entity.id
_entity.type
_entity.pdbx_description
1 polymer ?
#
loop_
_entity_poly.entity_id
_entity_poly.type
_entity_poly.pdbx_seq_one_letter_code
_entity_poly.pdbx_strand_id
1 'polypeptide(L)'
;MNCHPLNLEMLAYSRSNYCRIAQRPAFLDVGDGETEMTQSNAAIYQTQTCTPDSLRTLASYLELALDKGESVVLMRIGSQVRSVYVGNPSGALEDLADHGVVAAFQAEEMLALTQLGLNRISADDQQYRFMRSVRYIADRQVVVFTPT
;
A
#
# COMPACT_ATOMS: atom_id res chain seq x y z
N MET A 1 14.37 31.43 36.80
CA MET A 1 14.92 31.41 35.43
C MET A 1 15.40 29.99 35.16
N ASN A 2 14.54 29.15 34.59
CA ASN A 2 14.86 27.76 34.24
C ASN A 2 14.91 27.67 32.72
N CYS A 3 16.11 27.48 32.18
CA CYS A 3 16.33 27.14 30.78
C CYS A 3 16.21 25.62 30.66
N HIS A 4 15.08 25.14 30.16
CA HIS A 4 14.98 23.78 29.64
C HIS A 4 15.53 23.74 28.21
N PRO A 5 16.48 22.85 27.88
CA PRO A 5 16.74 22.51 26.49
C PRO A 5 15.57 21.66 25.97
N LEU A 6 14.90 22.13 24.92
CA LEU A 6 13.96 21.31 24.17
C LEU A 6 14.76 20.22 23.46
N ASN A 7 14.68 19.03 24.05
CA ASN A 7 15.28 17.82 23.55
C ASN A 7 14.60 17.44 22.22
N LEU A 8 15.40 17.37 21.16
CA LEU A 8 15.01 17.06 19.80
C LEU A 8 14.96 15.53 19.64
N GLU A 9 14.13 14.84 20.43
CA GLU A 9 13.93 13.39 20.35
C GLU A 9 12.45 13.03 20.43
N MET A 10 11.72 13.33 19.35
CA MET A 10 10.43 12.68 19.09
C MET A 10 10.30 12.34 17.60
N LEU A 11 11.35 11.69 17.07
CA LEU A 11 11.27 10.89 15.86
C LEU A 11 11.42 9.42 16.26
N ALA A 12 10.52 8.94 17.13
CA ALA A 12 10.18 7.53 17.15
C ALA A 12 9.32 7.23 15.90
N TYR A 13 9.94 7.41 14.73
CA TYR A 13 9.51 6.81 13.49
C TYR A 13 9.72 5.31 13.68
N SER A 14 8.64 4.63 14.10
CA SER A 14 8.59 3.18 14.15
C SER A 14 9.01 2.67 12.78
N ARG A 15 10.27 2.24 12.66
CA ARG A 15 10.79 1.51 11.51
C ARG A 15 10.13 0.14 11.52
N SER A 16 8.87 0.09 11.08
CA SER A 16 8.23 -1.15 10.71
C SER A 16 9.01 -1.76 9.55
N ASN A 17 9.51 -2.95 9.85
CA ASN A 17 10.28 -3.85 9.02
C ASN A 17 10.09 -3.68 7.51
N TYR A 18 11.13 -3.18 6.85
CA TYR A 18 11.28 -3.24 5.41
C TYR A 18 11.28 -4.71 4.96
N CYS A 19 10.28 -5.10 4.16
CA CYS A 19 10.37 -6.25 3.26
C CYS A 19 11.54 -6.03 2.29
N ARG A 20 12.71 -6.58 2.62
CA ARG A 20 13.85 -6.67 1.69
C ARG A 20 13.51 -7.70 0.60
N ILE A 21 13.18 -7.22 -0.58
CA ILE A 21 13.13 -8.02 -1.79
C ILE A 21 14.41 -7.70 -2.58
N ALA A 22 15.39 -8.62 -2.59
CA ALA A 22 16.46 -8.68 -3.61
C ALA A 22 17.27 -10.00 -3.54
N GLN A 23 16.98 -10.88 -4.50
CA GLN A 23 17.83 -11.80 -5.29
C GLN A 23 19.12 -12.48 -4.72
N ARG A 24 19.13 -13.83 -4.89
CA ARG A 24 20.27 -14.81 -4.96
C ARG A 24 21.23 -14.52 -6.16
N PRO A 25 22.43 -15.17 -6.34
CA PRO A 25 22.82 -16.52 -5.88
C PRO A 25 24.31 -16.83 -5.48
N ALA A 26 24.46 -18.02 -4.87
CA ALA A 26 25.54 -19.03 -4.93
C ALA A 26 26.98 -18.74 -4.44
N PHE A 27 27.45 -19.52 -3.46
CA PHE A 27 28.75 -20.22 -3.54
C PHE A 27 28.73 -21.47 -2.65
N LEU A 28 29.22 -22.59 -3.19
CA LEU A 28 29.27 -23.92 -2.57
C LEU A 28 30.33 -24.01 -1.47
N ASP A 29 30.09 -24.83 -0.45
CA ASP A 29 31.11 -25.77 0.02
C ASP A 29 30.45 -27.07 0.47
N VAL A 30 30.95 -28.18 -0.07
CA VAL A 30 30.50 -29.56 0.15
C VAL A 30 31.38 -30.16 1.24
N GLY A 31 30.78 -30.65 2.32
CA GLY A 31 31.46 -31.46 3.34
C GLY A 31 30.56 -32.60 3.79
N ASP A 32 30.93 -33.81 3.37
CA ASP A 32 30.31 -35.12 3.56
C ASP A 32 29.94 -35.50 5.02
N GLY A 33 28.84 -36.25 5.18
CA GLY A 33 28.49 -36.95 6.42
C GLY A 33 27.03 -37.40 6.50
N GLU A 34 26.77 -38.63 6.06
CA GLU A 34 25.47 -39.30 5.97
C GLU A 34 24.71 -39.45 7.30
N THR A 35 23.39 -39.21 7.31
CA THR A 35 22.35 -40.26 7.49
C THR A 35 20.94 -39.66 7.38
N GLU A 36 20.14 -40.26 6.49
CA GLU A 36 18.74 -39.93 6.24
C GLU A 36 17.86 -40.09 7.49
N MET A 37 17.07 -39.04 7.77
CA MET A 37 15.65 -39.23 8.09
C MET A 37 14.86 -38.15 7.36
N THR A 38 14.19 -38.59 6.30
CA THR A 38 13.30 -37.83 5.43
C THR A 38 12.08 -37.37 6.23
N GLN A 39 12.13 -36.16 6.78
CA GLN A 39 10.92 -35.44 7.14
C GLN A 39 10.85 -34.13 6.36
N SER A 40 10.22 -34.26 5.20
CA SER A 40 9.53 -33.22 4.46
C SER A 40 9.01 -32.12 5.38
N ASN A 41 9.77 -31.04 5.45
CA ASN A 41 9.33 -29.68 5.67
C ASN A 41 10.46 -28.90 5.01
N ALA A 42 10.53 -28.80 3.68
CA ALA A 42 9.72 -27.80 2.99
C ALA A 42 9.09 -26.86 4.02
N ALA A 43 9.93 -26.13 4.76
CA ALA A 43 9.60 -24.81 5.21
C ALA A 43 9.23 -24.12 3.91
N ILE A 44 7.95 -24.24 3.57
CA ILE A 44 7.28 -23.35 2.67
C ILE A 44 7.63 -22.05 3.36
N TYR A 45 8.62 -21.36 2.80
CA TYR A 45 8.75 -19.94 2.96
C TYR A 45 7.47 -19.39 2.32
N GLN A 46 6.33 -19.64 2.98
CA GLN A 46 5.25 -18.70 3.08
C GLN A 46 5.94 -17.54 3.76
N THR A 47 6.66 -16.80 2.94
CA THR A 47 6.84 -15.39 3.07
C THR A 47 5.39 -14.93 3.09
N GLN A 48 4.76 -15.01 4.27
CA GLN A 48 3.56 -14.27 4.57
C GLN A 48 4.04 -12.85 4.41
N THR A 49 3.92 -12.39 3.17
CA THR A 49 4.15 -11.04 2.77
C THR A 49 3.05 -10.31 3.50
N CYS A 50 3.35 -9.91 4.74
CA CYS A 50 2.40 -9.18 5.57
C CYS A 50 2.04 -7.95 4.76
N THR A 51 0.85 -7.97 4.15
CA THR A 51 0.39 -6.86 3.33
C THR A 51 0.28 -5.67 4.27
N PRO A 52 0.99 -4.57 4.02
CA PRO A 52 0.94 -3.41 4.90
C PRO A 52 -0.50 -2.93 5.03
N ASP A 53 -0.90 -2.46 6.21
CA ASP A 53 -2.28 -2.07 6.51
C ASP A 53 -2.81 -1.01 5.52
N SER A 54 -1.92 -0.19 4.96
CA SER A 54 -2.23 0.76 3.90
C SER A 54 -2.69 0.08 2.61
N LEU A 55 -2.03 -1.00 2.18
CA LEU A 55 -2.47 -1.79 1.02
C LEU A 55 -3.73 -2.61 1.31
N ARG A 56 -3.90 -3.10 2.54
CA ARG A 56 -5.15 -3.74 2.96
C ARG A 56 -6.32 -2.75 2.90
N THR A 57 -6.11 -1.54 3.41
CA THR A 57 -7.11 -0.46 3.35
C THR A 57 -7.43 -0.10 1.89
N LEU A 58 -6.42 0.00 1.02
CA LEU A 58 -6.64 0.22 -0.41
C LEU A 58 -7.43 -0.92 -1.04
N ALA A 59 -7.12 -2.17 -0.70
CA ALA A 59 -7.84 -3.34 -1.17
C ALA A 59 -9.34 -3.28 -0.80
N SER A 60 -9.67 -2.93 0.44
CA SER A 60 -11.08 -2.75 0.85
C SER A 60 -11.81 -1.68 0.04
N TYR A 61 -11.14 -0.55 -0.29
CA TYR A 61 -11.74 0.46 -1.16
C TYR A 61 -11.87 -0.02 -2.61
N LEU A 62 -10.91 -0.82 -3.12
CA LEU A 62 -10.99 -1.42 -4.45
C LEU A 62 -12.12 -2.43 -4.56
N GLU A 63 -12.35 -3.24 -3.53
CA GLU A 63 -13.51 -4.15 -3.46
C GLU A 63 -14.83 -3.37 -3.50
N LEU A 64 -14.92 -2.29 -2.72
CA LEU A 64 -16.10 -1.43 -2.72
C LEU A 64 -16.33 -0.76 -4.08
N ALA A 65 -15.26 -0.33 -4.74
CA ALA A 65 -15.34 0.23 -6.08
C ALA A 65 -15.73 -0.82 -7.12
N LEU A 66 -15.24 -2.06 -7.00
CA LEU A 66 -15.64 -3.19 -7.85
C LEU A 66 -17.13 -3.53 -7.69
N ASP A 67 -17.64 -3.55 -6.46
CA ASP A 67 -19.06 -3.82 -6.16
C ASP A 67 -19.99 -2.79 -6.83
N LYS A 68 -19.56 -1.51 -6.81
CA LYS A 68 -20.30 -0.41 -7.44
C LYS A 68 -20.04 -0.23 -8.92
N GLY A 69 -18.99 -0.85 -9.47
CA GLY A 69 -18.50 -0.58 -10.83
C GLY A 69 -17.88 0.81 -11.01
N GLU A 70 -17.33 1.37 -9.94
CA GLU A 70 -16.78 2.73 -9.88
C GLU A 70 -15.26 2.73 -9.67
N SER A 71 -14.66 3.91 -9.46
CA SER A 71 -13.23 4.05 -9.15
C SER A 71 -13.03 4.71 -7.79
N VAL A 72 -11.93 4.36 -7.12
CA VAL A 72 -11.52 5.00 -5.88
C VAL A 72 -10.77 6.29 -6.21
N VAL A 73 -11.15 7.40 -5.60
CA VAL A 73 -10.56 8.71 -5.82
C VAL A 73 -9.99 9.23 -4.49
N LEU A 74 -8.67 9.34 -4.41
CA LEU A 74 -7.99 9.98 -3.29
C LEU A 74 -7.77 11.45 -3.60
N MET A 75 -8.33 12.33 -2.77
CA MET A 75 -8.15 13.77 -2.90
C MET A 75 -6.99 14.26 -2.04
N ARG A 76 -6.09 15.01 -2.67
CA ARG A 76 -4.98 15.69 -1.99
C ARG A 76 -5.42 17.10 -1.56
N ILE A 77 -5.18 17.42 -0.28
CA ILE A 77 -5.34 18.74 0.30
C ILE A 77 -3.94 19.25 0.67
N GLY A 78 -3.40 20.16 -0.14
CA GLY A 78 -2.01 20.62 -0.02
C GLY A 78 -1.02 19.53 -0.44
N SER A 79 -0.11 19.13 0.46
CA SER A 79 0.86 18.05 0.21
C SER A 79 0.39 16.66 0.66
N GLN A 80 -0.77 16.56 1.31
CA GLN A 80 -1.24 15.31 1.94
C GLN A 80 -2.58 14.86 1.37
N VAL A 81 -2.75 13.57 1.15
CA VAL A 81 -4.06 12.98 0.90
C VAL A 81 -4.87 12.97 2.19
N ARG A 82 -6.14 13.36 2.11
CA ARG A 82 -7.02 13.39 3.28
C ARG A 82 -8.34 12.67 3.07
N SER A 83 -8.95 12.75 1.89
CA SER A 83 -10.29 12.17 1.68
C SER A 83 -10.27 11.09 0.62
N VAL A 84 -11.05 10.04 0.85
CA VAL A 84 -11.35 8.99 -0.11
C VAL A 84 -12.77 9.18 -0.60
N TYR A 85 -12.93 9.14 -1.90
CA TYR A 85 -14.21 9.07 -2.55
C TYR A 85 -14.29 7.83 -3.42
N VAL A 86 -15.49 7.36 -3.69
CA VAL A 86 -15.76 6.32 -4.69
C VAL A 86 -16.80 6.87 -5.64
N GLY A 87 -16.54 6.76 -6.94
CA GLY A 87 -17.40 7.37 -7.95
C GLY A 87 -16.81 7.34 -9.35
N ASN A 88 -17.47 8.05 -10.26
CA ASN A 88 -16.97 8.29 -11.60
C ASN A 88 -15.93 9.45 -11.60
N PRO A 89 -14.64 9.17 -11.89
CA PRO A 89 -13.60 10.19 -11.90
C PRO A 89 -13.69 11.17 -13.08
N SER A 90 -14.57 10.91 -14.06
CA SER A 90 -14.87 11.82 -15.16
C SER A 90 -16.02 12.79 -14.87
N GLY A 91 -16.74 12.60 -13.76
CA GLY A 91 -17.84 13.46 -13.32
C GLY A 91 -17.37 14.69 -12.53
N ALA A 92 -18.34 15.40 -11.94
CA ALA A 92 -18.04 16.48 -11.02
C ALA A 92 -17.70 15.94 -9.63
N LEU A 93 -17.06 16.76 -8.79
CA LEU A 93 -16.74 16.37 -7.41
C LEU A 93 -18.00 16.02 -6.60
N GLU A 94 -19.10 16.69 -6.90
CA GLU A 94 -20.42 16.47 -6.29
C GLU A 94 -21.03 15.11 -6.64
N ASP A 95 -20.58 14.45 -7.72
CA ASP A 95 -20.99 13.09 -8.07
C ASP A 95 -20.18 12.01 -7.33
N LEU A 96 -19.11 12.39 -6.63
CA LEU A 96 -18.25 11.47 -5.90
C LEU A 96 -18.79 11.23 -4.48
N ALA A 97 -19.04 9.97 -4.13
CA ALA A 97 -19.48 9.61 -2.79
C ALA A 97 -18.30 9.67 -1.81
N ASP A 98 -18.40 10.48 -0.76
CA ASP A 98 -17.42 10.50 0.33
C ASP A 98 -17.49 9.18 1.10
N HIS A 99 -16.35 8.48 1.17
CA HIS A 99 -16.20 7.21 1.86
C HIS A 99 -15.29 7.33 3.10
N GLY A 100 -14.97 8.56 3.50
CA GLY A 100 -14.21 8.87 4.69
C GLY A 100 -12.81 9.43 4.42
N VAL A 101 -12.02 9.43 5.49
CA VAL A 101 -10.68 10.03 5.56
C VAL A 101 -9.69 8.94 5.91
N VAL A 102 -8.57 8.87 5.19
CA VAL A 102 -7.43 8.00 5.57
C VAL A 102 -6.36 8.82 6.24
N ALA A 103 -5.59 8.20 7.13
CA ALA A 103 -4.44 8.86 7.73
C ALA A 103 -3.44 9.24 6.63
N ALA A 104 -2.89 10.46 6.67
CA ALA A 104 -1.96 10.94 5.65
C ALA A 104 -0.78 9.97 5.42
N PHE A 105 -0.27 9.34 6.49
CA PHE A 105 0.76 8.31 6.39
C PHE A 105 0.32 7.10 5.55
N GLN A 106 -0.90 6.59 5.77
CA GLN A 106 -1.42 5.44 5.03
C GLN A 106 -1.59 5.77 3.54
N ALA A 107 -2.14 6.94 3.22
CA ALA A 107 -2.27 7.33 1.82
C ALA A 107 -0.91 7.53 1.14
N GLU A 108 0.04 8.22 1.79
CA GLU A 108 1.37 8.39 1.21
C GLU A 108 2.08 7.03 1.04
N GLU A 109 1.88 6.09 1.95
CA GLU A 109 2.37 4.72 1.79
C GLU A 109 1.68 3.99 0.61
N MET A 110 0.35 4.11 0.44
CA MET A 110 -0.34 3.59 -0.75
C MET A 110 0.23 4.19 -2.04
N LEU A 111 0.49 5.49 -2.06
CA LEU A 111 1.05 6.20 -3.21
C LEU A 111 2.52 5.87 -3.45
N ALA A 112 3.28 5.50 -2.43
CA ALA A 112 4.67 5.07 -2.54
C ALA A 112 4.79 3.60 -2.99
N LEU A 113 3.85 2.74 -2.56
CA LEU A 113 3.80 1.32 -2.91
C LEU A 113 3.14 1.05 -4.26
N THR A 114 2.48 2.05 -4.85
CA THR A 114 1.88 1.97 -6.18
C THR A 114 2.60 2.94 -7.13
N GLN A 115 2.47 2.72 -8.43
CA GLN A 115 3.02 3.57 -9.49
C GLN A 115 1.90 4.10 -10.38
N LEU A 116 2.16 5.09 -11.23
CA LEU A 116 1.17 5.49 -12.24
C LEU A 116 1.06 4.40 -13.33
N GLY A 117 -0.14 4.14 -13.80
CA GLY A 117 -0.44 3.06 -14.76
C GLY A 117 -0.98 1.80 -14.07
N LEU A 118 -0.73 0.64 -14.68
CA LEU A 118 -1.25 -0.64 -14.19
C LEU A 118 -0.47 -1.09 -12.95
N ASN A 119 -1.20 -1.42 -11.88
CA ASN A 119 -0.67 -1.93 -10.63
C ASN A 119 -1.32 -3.26 -10.28
N ARG A 120 -0.58 -4.05 -9.51
CA ARG A 120 -1.06 -5.29 -8.91
C ARG A 120 -0.59 -5.36 -7.47
N ILE A 121 -1.53 -5.57 -6.56
CA ILE A 121 -1.23 -5.78 -5.13
C ILE A 121 -1.83 -7.12 -4.70
N SER A 122 -1.23 -7.72 -3.68
CA SER A 122 -1.78 -8.88 -2.99
C SER A 122 -2.19 -8.44 -1.58
N ALA A 123 -3.45 -8.65 -1.21
CA ALA A 123 -3.97 -8.38 0.13
C ALA A 123 -4.89 -9.53 0.56
N ASP A 124 -4.64 -10.08 1.75
CA ASP A 124 -5.42 -11.15 2.36
C ASP A 124 -5.65 -12.34 1.39
N ASP A 125 -4.56 -12.81 0.78
CA ASP A 125 -4.51 -13.87 -0.24
C ASP A 125 -5.27 -13.60 -1.54
N GLN A 126 -5.89 -12.42 -1.68
CA GLN A 126 -6.52 -11.94 -2.90
C GLN A 126 -5.58 -11.01 -3.68
N GLN A 127 -5.69 -11.04 -5.01
CA GLN A 127 -4.92 -10.16 -5.88
C GLN A 127 -5.80 -9.15 -6.57
N TYR A 128 -5.45 -7.88 -6.42
CA TYR A 128 -6.16 -6.77 -7.01
C TYR A 128 -5.35 -6.19 -8.15
N ARG A 129 -6.03 -5.92 -9.26
CA ARG A 129 -5.47 -5.23 -10.43
C ARG A 129 -6.24 -3.93 -10.61
N PHE A 130 -5.50 -2.85 -10.78
CA PHE A 130 -6.09 -1.54 -10.97
C PHE A 130 -5.13 -0.64 -11.73
N MET A 131 -5.69 0.35 -12.43
CA MET A 131 -4.94 1.45 -13.02
C MET A 131 -4.93 2.63 -12.05
N ARG A 132 -3.74 3.12 -11.70
CA ARG A 132 -3.57 4.38 -10.98
C ARG A 132 -3.32 5.50 -11.97
N SER A 133 -4.09 6.57 -11.88
CA SER A 133 -3.90 7.78 -12.67
C SER A 133 -4.01 9.02 -11.79
N VAL A 134 -3.52 10.16 -12.28
CA VAL A 134 -3.63 11.45 -11.60
C VAL A 134 -4.40 12.39 -12.50
N ARG A 135 -5.38 13.09 -11.92
CA ARG A 135 -6.17 14.10 -12.61
C ARG A 135 -6.41 15.30 -11.69
N TYR A 136 -7.01 16.35 -12.25
CA TYR A 136 -7.44 17.52 -11.51
C TYR A 136 -8.97 17.61 -11.57
N ILE A 137 -9.62 17.67 -10.41
CA ILE A 137 -11.06 17.90 -10.28
C ILE A 137 -11.23 19.16 -9.44
N ALA A 138 -11.94 20.16 -9.96
CA ALA A 138 -12.16 21.45 -9.29
C ALA A 138 -10.85 22.08 -8.77
N ASP A 139 -9.81 22.12 -9.61
CA ASP A 139 -8.45 22.63 -9.30
C ASP A 139 -7.66 21.82 -8.25
N ARG A 140 -8.21 20.70 -7.76
CA ARG A 140 -7.55 19.83 -6.78
C ARG A 140 -6.96 18.61 -7.46
N GLN A 141 -5.71 18.31 -7.16
CA GLN A 141 -5.07 17.08 -7.61
C GLN A 141 -5.73 15.88 -6.92
N VAL A 142 -6.20 14.94 -7.72
CA VAL A 142 -6.77 13.66 -7.26
C VAL A 142 -6.00 12.50 -7.86
N VAL A 143 -5.87 11.43 -7.09
CA VAL A 143 -5.32 10.16 -7.53
C VAL A 143 -6.48 9.19 -7.68
N VAL A 144 -6.63 8.63 -8.87
CA VAL A 144 -7.72 7.72 -9.22
C VAL A 144 -7.18 6.31 -9.33
N PHE A 145 -7.82 5.36 -8.66
CA PHE A 145 -7.58 3.93 -8.76
C PHE A 145 -8.80 3.28 -9.41
N THR A 146 -8.64 2.88 -10.67
CA THR A 146 -9.68 2.22 -11.45
C THR A 146 -9.43 0.72 -11.45
N PRO A 147 -10.26 -0.09 -10.77
CA PRO A 147 -10.13 -1.55 -10.81
C PRO A 147 -10.36 -2.11 -12.23
N THR A 148 -9.73 -3.25 -12.57
CA THR A 148 -9.78 -3.88 -13.91
C THR A 148 -10.15 -5.35 -13.87
#